data_AF-A0A2N2MQD1-F1
#
_entry.id   AF-A0A2N2MQD1-F1
#
_cell.length_a   1.000
_cell.length_b   1.000
_cell.length_c   1.000
_cell.angle_alpha   90.00
_cell.angle_beta   90.00
_cell.angle_gamma   90.00
#
_symmetry.space_group_name_H-M   'P 1'
#
loop_
_entity.id
_entity.type
_entity.pdbx_description
1 polymer ?
#
loop_
_entity_poly.entity_id
_entity_poly.type
_entity_poly.pdbx_seq_one_letter_code
_entity_poly.pdbx_strand_id
1 'polypeptide(L)'
;LTQQKVSLSLDSIISRSVEEMAPLCRKKGIALETNSPRSLPPITGDTESLVRVFTNIIGNATKYTPEGGKITVTVKNDDYYITASIADNGTGIPPEKLPLIFEPFYRCAEKNEKSSGSGLGLTFCKKIMESHNGVIDVSSREGEGTIFVLTFPISINTERNGSVEIQ
;
A
#
# COMPACT_ATOMS: atom_id res chain seq x y z
N LEU A 1 -0.73 8.67 -18.13
CA LEU A 1 -1.00 7.24 -17.90
C LEU A 1 -2.50 7.09 -17.89
N THR A 2 -3.06 6.49 -18.94
CA THR A 2 -4.49 6.21 -19.01
C THR A 2 -4.80 5.11 -17.99
N GLN A 3 -5.75 5.35 -17.08
CA GLN A 3 -6.20 4.35 -16.11
C GLN A 3 -7.49 3.72 -16.62
N GLN A 4 -7.59 2.40 -16.53
CA GLN A 4 -8.82 1.67 -16.81
C GLN A 4 -9.40 1.16 -15.48
N LYS A 5 -10.32 1.95 -14.92
CA LYS A 5 -10.94 1.61 -13.63
C LYS A 5 -12.06 0.59 -13.82
N VAL A 6 -11.99 -0.50 -13.07
CA VAL A 6 -12.98 -1.58 -13.04
C VAL A 6 -13.26 -1.98 -11.60
N SER A 7 -14.37 -2.69 -11.38
CA SER A 7 -14.62 -3.37 -10.11
C SER A 7 -13.59 -4.50 -9.94
N LEU A 8 -12.85 -4.49 -8.83
CA LEU A 8 -11.78 -5.46 -8.56
C LEU A 8 -11.69 -5.85 -7.08
N SER A 9 -11.01 -6.97 -6.82
CA SER A 9 -10.71 -7.47 -5.47
C SER A 9 -9.37 -6.92 -4.98
N LEU A 10 -9.37 -6.24 -3.84
CA LEU A 10 -8.13 -5.75 -3.21
C LEU A 10 -7.22 -6.91 -2.75
N ASP A 11 -7.80 -8.04 -2.31
CA ASP A 11 -7.03 -9.24 -1.92
C ASP A 11 -6.15 -9.75 -3.08
N SER A 12 -6.67 -9.73 -4.32
CA SER A 12 -5.92 -10.16 -5.49
C SER A 12 -4.73 -9.22 -5.80
N ILE A 13 -4.93 -7.92 -5.61
CA ILE A 13 -3.87 -6.91 -5.77
C ILE A 13 -2.77 -7.13 -4.72
N ILE A 14 -3.17 -7.31 -3.44
CA ILE A 14 -2.25 -7.54 -2.34
C ILE A 14 -1.47 -8.84 -2.55
N SER A 15 -2.15 -9.93 -2.89
CA SER A 15 -1.53 -11.24 -3.12
C SER A 15 -0.47 -11.18 -4.22
N ARG A 16 -0.81 -10.59 -5.38
CA ARG A 16 0.16 -10.38 -6.46
C ARG A 16 1.36 -9.53 -6.02
N SER A 17 1.11 -8.44 -5.30
CA SER A 17 2.17 -7.56 -4.82
C SER A 17 3.11 -8.24 -3.81
N VAL A 18 2.55 -9.07 -2.92
CA VAL A 18 3.30 -9.88 -1.96
C VAL A 18 4.13 -10.93 -2.68
N GLU A 19 3.56 -11.64 -3.66
CA GLU A 19 4.27 -12.61 -4.49
C GLU A 19 5.45 -11.98 -5.25
N GLU A 20 5.25 -10.81 -5.84
CA GLU A 20 6.30 -10.06 -6.54
C GLU A 20 7.44 -9.65 -5.60
N MET A 21 7.13 -9.29 -4.34
CA MET A 21 8.12 -8.82 -3.37
C MET A 21 8.77 -9.93 -2.54
N ALA A 22 8.14 -11.10 -2.42
CA ALA A 22 8.60 -12.19 -1.59
C ALA A 22 10.05 -12.66 -1.90
N PRO A 23 10.52 -12.74 -3.16
CA PRO A 23 11.91 -13.11 -3.45
C PRO A 23 12.94 -12.15 -2.83
N LEU A 24 12.65 -10.84 -2.83
CA LEU A 24 13.53 -9.82 -2.26
C LEU A 24 13.54 -9.89 -0.73
N CYS A 25 12.37 -10.07 -0.10
CA CYS A 25 12.27 -10.28 1.34
C CYS A 25 13.04 -11.54 1.77
N ARG A 26 12.85 -12.68 1.08
CA ARG A 26 13.57 -13.93 1.38
C ARG A 26 15.08 -13.77 1.24
N LYS A 27 15.55 -13.07 0.20
CA LYS A 27 16.98 -12.79 0.01
C LYS A 27 17.61 -12.02 1.17
N LYS A 28 16.83 -11.17 1.86
CA LYS A 28 17.24 -10.38 3.02
C LYS A 28 16.82 -11.02 4.35
N GLY A 29 16.31 -12.25 4.34
CA GLY A 29 15.81 -12.91 5.56
C GLY A 29 14.65 -12.19 6.25
N ILE A 30 13.88 -11.35 5.54
CA ILE A 30 12.74 -10.63 6.10
C ILE A 30 11.49 -11.51 6.03
N ALA A 31 10.80 -11.66 7.17
CA ALA A 31 9.48 -12.28 7.22
C ALA A 31 8.44 -11.35 6.58
N LEU A 32 7.73 -11.83 5.55
CA LEU A 32 6.62 -11.12 4.92
C LEU A 32 5.31 -11.86 5.20
N GLU A 33 4.44 -11.26 5.99
CA GLU A 33 3.19 -11.85 6.45
C GLU A 33 1.98 -11.06 5.95
N THR A 34 0.87 -11.76 5.70
CA THR A 34 -0.40 -11.16 5.29
C THR A 34 -1.52 -11.63 6.21
N ASN A 35 -2.27 -10.69 6.76
CA ASN A 35 -3.44 -10.91 7.60
C ASN A 35 -4.64 -10.23 6.95
N SER A 36 -5.48 -10.99 6.24
CA SER A 36 -6.68 -10.47 5.57
C SER A 36 -7.92 -11.24 6.02
N PRO A 37 -9.12 -10.61 6.12
CA PRO A 37 -10.36 -11.34 6.29
C PRO A 37 -10.61 -12.30 5.12
N ARG A 38 -11.51 -13.27 5.31
CA ARG A 38 -11.81 -14.30 4.31
C ARG A 38 -12.42 -13.74 3.02
N SER A 39 -13.16 -12.64 3.11
CA SER A 39 -13.66 -11.94 1.93
C SER A 39 -13.66 -10.44 2.14
N LEU A 40 -13.30 -9.72 1.09
CA LEU A 40 -13.41 -8.27 1.02
C LEU A 40 -14.46 -7.86 -0.02
N PRO A 41 -15.22 -6.78 0.22
CA PRO A 41 -16.05 -6.18 -0.80
C PRO A 41 -15.19 -5.62 -1.95
N PRO A 42 -15.75 -5.45 -3.15
CA PRO A 42 -14.99 -4.91 -4.28
C PRO A 42 -14.69 -3.42 -4.10
N ILE A 43 -13.64 -2.96 -4.78
CA ILE A 43 -13.34 -1.53 -4.97
C ILE A 43 -13.28 -1.19 -6.45
N THR A 44 -13.32 0.09 -6.79
CA THR A 44 -13.16 0.56 -8.17
C THR A 44 -11.73 1.03 -8.36
N GLY A 45 -11.00 0.43 -9.31
CA GLY A 45 -9.63 0.82 -9.55
C GLY A 45 -8.98 0.23 -10.78
N ASP A 46 -7.76 0.68 -11.03
CA ASP A 46 -6.87 0.19 -12.07
C ASP A 46 -5.86 -0.78 -11.46
N THR A 47 -5.92 -2.04 -11.88
CA THR A 47 -5.13 -3.15 -11.32
C THR A 47 -3.64 -2.84 -11.29
N GLU A 48 -3.04 -2.45 -12.41
CA GLU A 48 -1.60 -2.24 -12.50
C GLU A 48 -1.14 -1.04 -11.68
N SER A 49 -1.95 0.03 -11.64
CA SER A 49 -1.68 1.19 -10.79
C SER A 49 -1.66 0.80 -9.31
N LEU A 50 -2.64 0.02 -8.85
CA LEU A 50 -2.70 -0.39 -7.45
C LEU A 50 -1.61 -1.40 -7.08
N VAL A 51 -1.30 -2.38 -7.95
CA VAL A 51 -0.13 -3.27 -7.75
C VAL A 51 1.15 -2.46 -7.58
N ARG A 52 1.33 -1.40 -8.39
CA ARG A 52 2.47 -0.50 -8.26
C ARG A 52 2.51 0.26 -6.92
N VAL A 53 1.35 0.60 -6.34
CA VAL A 53 1.29 1.22 -5.00
C VAL A 53 1.82 0.26 -3.94
N PHE A 54 1.28 -0.97 -3.90
CA PHE A 54 1.64 -1.96 -2.90
C PHE A 54 3.09 -2.42 -3.02
N THR A 55 3.54 -2.77 -4.22
CA THR A 55 4.94 -3.21 -4.47
C THR A 55 5.96 -2.14 -4.09
N ASN A 56 5.63 -0.86 -4.28
CA ASN A 56 6.51 0.25 -3.92
C ASN A 56 6.57 0.47 -2.40
N ILE A 57 5.43 0.39 -1.71
CA ILE A 57 5.39 0.49 -0.24
C ILE A 57 6.11 -0.71 0.39
N ILE A 58 5.80 -1.94 -0.04
CA ILE A 58 6.48 -3.15 0.43
C ILE A 58 7.96 -3.09 0.06
N GLY A 59 8.32 -2.60 -1.13
CA GLY A 59 9.71 -2.42 -1.54
C GLY A 59 10.48 -1.42 -0.67
N ASN A 60 9.85 -0.33 -0.26
CA ASN A 60 10.43 0.59 0.72
C ASN A 60 10.62 -0.10 2.07
N ALA A 61 9.62 -0.83 2.55
CA ALA A 61 9.72 -1.63 3.77
C ALA A 61 10.88 -2.65 3.68
N THR A 62 11.00 -3.43 2.60
CA THR A 62 12.10 -4.38 2.38
C THR A 62 13.46 -3.69 2.37
N LYS A 63 13.53 -2.50 1.78
CA LYS A 63 14.77 -1.72 1.70
C LYS A 63 15.23 -1.25 3.08
N TYR A 64 14.33 -0.71 3.91
CA TYR A 64 14.67 -0.07 5.19
C TYR A 64 14.52 -0.97 6.42
N THR A 65 13.99 -2.19 6.25
CA THR A 65 13.99 -3.22 7.30
C THR A 65 15.32 -3.97 7.32
N PRO A 66 16.02 -4.08 8.45
CA PRO A 66 17.24 -4.89 8.59
C PRO A 66 17.04 -6.37 8.24
N GLU A 67 18.14 -7.09 8.03
CA GLU A 67 18.11 -8.55 7.86
C GLU A 67 17.50 -9.24 9.08
N GLY A 68 16.68 -10.26 8.85
CA GLY A 68 15.93 -10.94 9.93
C GLY A 68 14.70 -10.17 10.44
N GLY A 69 14.40 -8.99 9.89
CA GLY A 69 13.22 -8.20 10.28
C GLY A 69 11.90 -8.75 9.74
N LYS A 70 10.85 -7.95 9.85
CA LYS A 70 9.47 -8.33 9.56
C LYS A 70 8.68 -7.21 8.89
N ILE A 71 7.87 -7.60 7.91
CA ILE A 71 6.87 -6.78 7.24
C ILE A 71 5.53 -7.49 7.34
N THR A 72 4.50 -6.77 7.76
CA THR A 72 3.14 -7.31 7.90
C THR A 72 2.15 -6.47 7.09
N VAL A 73 1.42 -7.10 6.18
CA VAL A 73 0.27 -6.52 5.49
C VAL A 73 -0.99 -6.94 6.23
N THR A 74 -1.72 -6.00 6.81
CA THR A 74 -2.99 -6.28 7.52
C THR A 74 -4.13 -5.56 6.82
N VAL A 75 -5.20 -6.29 6.51
CA VAL A 75 -6.38 -5.73 5.85
C VAL A 75 -7.58 -5.83 6.78
N LYS A 76 -8.38 -4.77 6.80
CA LYS A 76 -9.66 -4.69 7.51
C LYS A 76 -10.65 -3.94 6.63
N ASN A 77 -11.93 -4.15 6.85
CA ASN A 77 -12.97 -3.34 6.24
C ASN A 77 -14.05 -3.01 7.26
N ASP A 78 -14.76 -1.93 7.00
CA ASP A 78 -16.05 -1.61 7.62
C ASP A 78 -17.12 -1.55 6.51
N ASP A 79 -18.22 -0.84 6.78
CA ASP A 79 -19.35 -0.69 5.86
C ASP A 79 -19.02 0.17 4.62
N TYR A 80 -18.02 1.03 4.69
CA TYR A 80 -17.73 2.05 3.68
C TYR A 80 -16.32 1.95 3.09
N TYR A 81 -15.37 1.43 3.85
CA TYR A 81 -13.96 1.45 3.49
C TYR A 81 -13.26 0.10 3.69
N ILE A 82 -12.25 -0.13 2.86
CA ILE A 82 -11.23 -1.15 3.09
C ILE A 82 -9.94 -0.44 3.46
N THR A 83 -9.33 -0.85 4.56
CA THR A 83 -8.06 -0.33 5.06
C THR A 83 -6.98 -1.41 4.98
N ALA A 84 -5.91 -1.15 4.25
CA ALA A 84 -4.72 -2.00 4.18
C ALA A 84 -3.53 -1.29 4.86
N SER A 85 -3.02 -1.88 5.92
CA SER A 85 -1.85 -1.40 6.66
C SER A 85 -0.62 -2.23 6.29
N ILE A 86 0.47 -1.59 5.90
CA ILE A 86 1.77 -2.21 5.65
C ILE A 86 2.72 -1.70 6.74
N ALA A 87 3.05 -2.57 7.69
CA ALA A 87 3.89 -2.26 8.83
C ALA A 87 5.23 -2.98 8.74
N ASP A 88 6.33 -2.28 9.00
CA ASP A 88 7.68 -2.84 9.14
C ASP A 88 8.30 -2.48 10.48
N ASN A 89 9.28 -3.29 10.92
CA ASN A 89 10.10 -3.02 12.11
C ASN A 89 11.51 -2.52 11.72
N GLY A 90 11.59 -1.72 10.66
CA GLY A 90 12.83 -1.21 10.14
C GLY A 90 13.39 0.00 10.88
N THR A 91 14.25 0.75 10.20
CA THR A 91 14.92 1.92 10.80
C THR A 91 13.99 3.08 11.13
N GLY A 92 12.75 3.07 10.62
CA GLY A 92 11.82 4.19 10.73
C GLY A 92 12.26 5.44 9.96
N ILE A 93 11.50 6.50 10.13
CA ILE A 93 11.66 7.80 9.47
C ILE A 93 11.70 8.88 10.57
N PRO A 94 12.73 9.75 10.59
CA PRO A 94 12.78 10.88 11.50
C PRO A 94 11.55 11.81 11.34
N PRO A 95 10.98 12.34 12.43
CA PRO A 95 9.76 13.16 12.38
C PRO A 95 9.85 14.36 11.43
N GLU A 96 11.01 15.00 11.35
CA GLU A 96 11.25 16.15 10.47
C GLU A 96 11.29 15.80 8.98
N LYS A 97 11.53 14.53 8.65
CA LYS A 97 11.54 14.03 7.27
C LYS A 97 10.17 13.51 6.83
N LEU A 98 9.30 13.14 7.77
CA LEU A 98 7.99 12.53 7.50
C LEU A 98 7.10 13.38 6.57
N PRO A 99 7.01 14.72 6.72
CA PRO A 99 6.19 15.55 5.82
C PRO A 99 6.71 15.58 4.37
N LEU A 100 7.97 15.22 4.15
CA LEU A 100 8.65 15.38 2.87
C LEU A 100 8.66 14.09 2.04
N ILE A 101 8.29 12.93 2.61
CA ILE A 101 8.48 11.63 1.95
C ILE A 101 7.63 11.44 0.68
N PHE A 102 6.58 12.25 0.52
CA PHE A 102 5.74 12.26 -0.68
C PHE A 102 6.22 13.25 -1.74
N GLU A 103 7.19 14.11 -1.42
CA GLU A 103 7.72 15.10 -2.35
C GLU A 103 8.55 14.45 -3.47
N PRO A 104 8.38 14.91 -4.73
CA PRO A 104 9.13 14.35 -5.84
C PRO A 104 10.65 14.41 -5.60
N PHE A 105 11.32 13.30 -5.87
CA PHE A 105 12.79 13.15 -5.76
C PHE A 105 13.34 13.21 -4.32
N TYR A 106 12.48 13.34 -3.30
CA TYR A 106 12.91 13.37 -1.92
C TYR A 106 13.39 11.99 -1.45
N ARG A 107 14.46 11.98 -0.64
CA ARG A 107 15.05 10.77 -0.06
C ARG A 107 15.57 11.07 1.35
N CYS A 108 15.24 10.20 2.31
CA CYS A 108 15.72 10.33 3.69
C CYS A 108 17.22 10.00 3.85
N ALA A 109 17.79 9.21 2.93
CA ALA A 109 19.18 8.78 2.93
C ALA A 109 20.15 9.86 2.40
N GLU A 110 21.36 9.90 2.95
CA GLU A 110 22.43 10.78 2.48
C GLU A 110 22.89 10.41 1.06
N LYS A 111 23.40 11.40 0.30
CA LYS A 111 23.84 11.28 -1.10
C LYS A 111 24.85 10.15 -1.38
N ASN A 112 25.53 9.64 -0.34
CA ASN A 112 26.58 8.61 -0.45
C ASN A 112 26.08 7.18 -0.23
N GLU A 113 24.84 6.98 0.22
CA GLU A 113 24.27 5.63 0.24
C GLU A 113 23.95 5.19 -1.19
N LYS A 114 24.52 4.07 -1.63
CA LYS A 114 24.14 3.33 -2.85
C LYS A 114 22.72 2.74 -2.75
N SER A 115 21.79 3.46 -2.16
CA SER A 115 20.42 3.01 -2.03
C SER A 115 19.72 3.31 -3.36
N SER A 116 19.33 2.26 -4.09
CA SER A 116 18.62 2.37 -5.36
C SER A 116 17.23 2.98 -5.11
N GLY A 117 16.80 3.90 -5.99
CA GLY A 117 15.49 4.54 -5.92
C GLY A 117 15.49 5.95 -6.52
N SER A 118 14.53 6.22 -7.40
CA SER A 118 14.38 7.51 -8.09
C SER A 118 13.83 8.63 -7.20
N GLY A 119 13.38 8.33 -5.98
CA GLY A 119 12.67 9.28 -5.11
C GLY A 119 11.27 9.64 -5.62
N LEU A 120 10.75 8.94 -6.65
CA LEU A 120 9.42 9.19 -7.20
C LEU A 120 8.36 8.21 -6.70
N GLY A 121 8.78 7.16 -5.97
CA GLY A 121 7.92 6.07 -5.55
C GLY A 121 6.69 6.57 -4.79
N LEU A 122 6.88 7.12 -3.60
CA LEU A 122 5.77 7.53 -2.74
C LEU A 122 4.96 8.68 -3.35
N THR A 123 5.58 9.57 -4.11
CA THR A 123 4.88 10.59 -4.91
C THR A 123 3.86 9.97 -5.87
N PHE A 124 4.23 8.89 -6.57
CA PHE A 124 3.28 8.17 -7.43
C PHE A 124 2.21 7.45 -6.62
N CYS A 125 2.56 6.87 -5.47
CA CYS A 125 1.57 6.23 -4.60
C CYS A 125 0.47 7.23 -4.22
N LYS A 126 0.86 8.42 -3.75
CA LYS A 126 -0.09 9.47 -3.39
C LYS A 126 -1.02 9.85 -4.54
N LYS A 127 -0.47 10.11 -5.73
CA LYS A 127 -1.27 10.45 -6.92
C LYS A 127 -2.22 9.33 -7.36
N ILE A 128 -1.78 8.07 -7.27
CA ILE A 128 -2.64 6.92 -7.61
C ILE A 128 -3.75 6.79 -6.57
N MET A 129 -3.45 6.89 -5.28
CA MET A 129 -4.47 6.81 -4.22
C MET A 129 -5.50 7.93 -4.36
N GLU A 130 -5.07 9.17 -4.56
CA GLU A 130 -5.95 10.31 -4.84
C GLU A 130 -6.83 10.05 -6.07
N SER A 131 -6.25 9.52 -7.15
CA SER A 131 -7.03 9.20 -8.36
C SER A 131 -8.05 8.09 -8.12
N HIS A 132 -7.89 7.26 -7.09
CA HIS A 132 -8.81 6.19 -6.70
C HIS A 132 -9.77 6.60 -5.57
N ASN A 133 -9.86 7.90 -5.26
CA ASN A 133 -10.66 8.41 -4.13
C ASN A 133 -10.25 7.78 -2.78
N GLY A 134 -9.04 7.25 -2.71
CA GLY A 134 -8.46 6.67 -1.51
C GLY A 134 -7.52 7.64 -0.80
N VAL A 135 -7.06 7.22 0.37
CA VAL A 135 -6.15 7.97 1.23
C VAL A 135 -4.91 7.13 1.50
N ILE A 136 -3.75 7.77 1.55
CA ILE A 136 -2.50 7.18 2.03
C ILE A 136 -1.98 7.99 3.21
N ASP A 137 -1.90 7.32 4.35
CA ASP A 137 -1.34 7.86 5.59
C ASP A 137 -0.04 7.13 5.96
N VAL A 138 0.77 7.78 6.76
CA VAL A 138 2.03 7.23 7.26
C VAL A 138 2.22 7.59 8.72
N SER A 139 2.63 6.62 9.53
CA SER A 139 3.14 6.82 10.88
C SER A 139 4.48 6.12 10.99
N SER A 140 5.47 6.77 11.60
CA SER A 140 6.81 6.21 11.71
C SER A 140 7.52 6.77 12.93
N ARG A 141 8.39 5.96 13.51
CA ARG A 141 9.30 6.38 14.58
C ARG A 141 10.68 5.82 14.31
N GLU A 142 11.67 6.71 14.36
CA GLU A 142 13.07 6.34 14.15
C GLU A 142 13.50 5.24 15.15
N GLY A 143 14.08 4.17 14.59
CA GLY A 143 14.47 2.95 15.31
C GLY A 143 13.35 1.94 15.59
N GLU A 144 12.08 2.27 15.33
CA GLU A 144 10.94 1.38 15.63
C GLU A 144 10.20 0.87 14.38
N GLY A 145 10.34 1.55 13.25
CA GLY A 145 9.77 1.14 11.96
C GLY A 145 8.73 2.11 11.42
N THR A 146 8.03 1.67 10.39
CA THR A 146 7.06 2.50 9.65
C THR A 146 5.77 1.74 9.38
N ILE A 147 4.66 2.45 9.40
CA ILE A 147 3.34 1.95 9.05
C ILE A 147 2.75 2.87 7.98
N PHE A 148 2.52 2.32 6.79
CA PHE A 148 1.70 2.96 5.76
C PHE A 148 0.28 2.41 5.84
N VAL A 149 -0.71 3.30 5.77
CA VAL A 149 -2.13 2.93 5.79
C VAL A 149 -2.78 3.42 4.50
N LEU A 150 -3.37 2.49 3.74
CA LEU A 150 -4.10 2.75 2.51
C LEU A 150 -5.58 2.53 2.76
N THR A 151 -6.41 3.54 2.51
CA THR A 151 -7.85 3.48 2.69
C THR A 151 -8.53 3.62 1.33
N PHE A 152 -9.41 2.68 0.99
CA PHE A 152 -10.14 2.63 -0.27
C PHE A 152 -11.65 2.66 -0.02
N PRO A 153 -12.42 3.49 -0.74
CA PRO A 153 -13.87 3.41 -0.70
C PRO A 153 -14.34 2.10 -1.31
N ILE A 154 -15.28 1.44 -0.64
CA ILE A 154 -15.96 0.26 -1.16
C ILE A 154 -16.79 0.66 -2.37
N SER A 155 -16.73 -0.14 -3.44
CA SER A 155 -17.63 0.02 -4.58
C SER A 155 -19.05 -0.27 -4.14
N ILE A 156 -19.90 0.74 -4.19
CA ILE A 156 -21.34 0.54 -4.15
C ILE A 156 -21.77 -0.17 -5.44
N ASN A 157 -22.11 -1.45 -5.33
CA ASN A 157 -22.75 -2.15 -6.45
C ASN A 157 -24.23 -1.74 -6.44
N THR A 158 -24.68 -0.97 -7.43
CA THR A 158 -26.07 -0.47 -7.53
C THR A 158 -27.08 -1.58 -7.88
N GLU A 159 -26.71 -2.86 -7.78
CA GLU A 159 -27.67 -3.96 -7.86
C GLU A 159 -28.39 -4.14 -6.51
N ARG A 160 -29.25 -3.18 -6.17
CA ARG A 160 -30.21 -3.33 -5.07
C ARG A 160 -31.57 -2.78 -5.51
N ASN A 161 -32.43 -3.72 -5.94
CA ASN A 161 -33.89 -3.67 -6.04
C ASN A 161 -34.54 -2.62 -6.97
N GLY A 162 -34.71 -2.99 -8.24
CA GLY A 162 -35.71 -2.43 -9.15
C GLY A 162 -36.81 -3.44 -9.46
N SER A 163 -37.56 -3.88 -8.45
CA SER A 163 -38.83 -4.61 -8.63
C SER A 163 -39.83 -4.04 -7.64
N VAL A 164 -40.32 -2.83 -7.93
CA VAL A 164 -41.60 -2.38 -7.39
C VAL A 164 -42.64 -2.89 -8.37
N GLU A 165 -43.19 -4.08 -8.10
CA GLU A 165 -44.50 -4.43 -8.63
C GLU A 165 -45.51 -3.49 -7.97
N ILE A 166 -46.00 -2.53 -8.75
CA ILE A 166 -47.19 -1.76 -8.38
C ILE A 166 -48.38 -2.68 -8.70
N GLN A 167 -49.08 -3.12 -7.66
CA GLN A 167 -50.46 -3.62 -7.78
C GLN A 167 -51.42 -2.44 -7.93
#